data_AF-A0A4W3IGN7-F1
#
_entry.id   AF-A0A4W3IGN7-F1
#
_cell.length_a   1.000
_cell.length_b   1.000
_cell.length_c   1.000
_cell.angle_alpha   90.00
_cell.angle_beta   90.00
_cell.angle_gamma   90.00
#
_symmetry.space_group_name_H-M   'P 1'
#
loop_
_entity.id
_entity.type
_entity.pdbx_description
1 polymer ?
#
loop_
_entity_poly.entity_id
_entity_poly.type
_entity_poly.pdbx_seq_one_letter_code
_entity_poly.pdbx_strand_id
1 'polypeptide(L)' 'MENLRQKLGDPNALPPQIFNGDQYCGDFDAFFNAVENGSWVSTFFKLQSRGSSREVEP' A
#
# COMPACT_ATOMS: atom_id res chain seq x y z
N MET A 1 13.46 -16.45 1.05
CA MET A 1 12.27 -15.71 1.49
C MET A 1 12.77 -14.44 2.16
N GLU A 2 12.36 -13.28 1.68
CA GLU A 2 12.68 -12.00 2.30
C GLU A 2 11.70 -11.74 3.46
N ASN A 3 12.20 -11.29 4.62
CA ASN A 3 11.33 -10.93 5.74
C ASN A 3 10.91 -9.46 5.68
N LEU A 4 9.87 -9.09 6.43
CA LEU A 4 9.30 -7.75 6.46
C LEU A 4 10.35 -6.64 6.69
N ARG A 5 11.25 -6.84 7.66
CA ARG A 5 12.27 -5.85 8.06
C ARG A 5 13.33 -5.65 6.97
N GLN A 6 13.71 -6.72 6.27
CA GLN A 6 14.58 -6.62 5.09
C GLN A 6 13.89 -5.84 3.97
N LYS A 7 12.63 -6.17 3.68
CA LYS A 7 11.85 -5.51 2.60
C LYS A 7 11.64 -4.01 2.85
N LEU A 8 11.55 -3.59 4.13
CA LEU A 8 11.44 -2.19 4.53
C LEU A 8 12.78 -1.46 4.60
N GLY A 9 13.90 -2.19 4.73
CA GLY A 9 15.18 -1.59 5.11
C GLY A 9 15.21 -1.03 6.54
N ASP A 10 14.22 -1.38 7.37
CA ASP A 10 14.09 -0.94 8.76
C ASP A 10 14.12 -2.14 9.72
N PRO A 11 15.22 -2.36 10.46
CA PRO A 11 15.35 -3.46 11.41
C PRO A 11 14.47 -3.31 12.64
N ASN A 12 13.88 -2.13 12.90
CA ASN A 12 13.05 -1.84 14.06
C ASN A 12 11.56 -1.73 13.73
N ALA A 13 11.16 -1.92 12.47
CA ALA A 13 9.78 -1.84 12.05
C ALA A 13 8.87 -2.72 12.94
N LEU A 14 7.85 -2.08 13.49
CA LEU A 14 6.85 -2.71 14.35
C LEU A 14 5.63 -3.09 13.52
N PRO A 15 5.03 -4.27 13.74
CA PRO A 15 3.77 -4.60 13.10
C PRO A 15 2.64 -3.64 13.56
N PRO A 16 1.65 -3.36 12.70
CA PRO A 16 1.47 -3.86 11.34
C PRO A 16 2.28 -3.07 10.30
N GLN A 17 2.70 -3.74 9.22
CA GLN A 17 3.38 -3.16 8.06
C GLN A 17 2.82 -3.84 6.80
N ILE A 18 2.10 -3.09 5.98
CA ILE A 18 1.26 -3.67 4.93
C ILE A 18 1.88 -3.44 3.56
N PHE A 19 1.80 -4.46 2.71
CA PHE A 19 2.24 -4.43 1.32
C PHE A 19 1.09 -4.87 0.41
N ASN A 20 0.98 -4.24 -0.75
CA ASN A 20 0.19 -4.73 -1.88
C ASN A 20 1.18 -5.25 -2.94
N GLY A 21 1.37 -6.57 -2.98
CA GLY A 21 2.44 -7.21 -3.75
C GLY A 21 3.82 -6.76 -3.26
N ASP A 22 4.59 -6.10 -4.14
CA ASP A 22 5.89 -5.54 -3.80
C ASP A 22 5.86 -4.08 -3.37
N GLN A 23 4.68 -3.47 -3.42
CA GLN A 23 4.53 -2.07 -3.05
C GLN A 23 4.19 -1.94 -1.56
N TYR A 24 5.07 -1.29 -0.80
CA TYR A 24 4.76 -0.93 0.59
C TYR A 24 3.59 0.06 0.63
N CYS A 25 2.55 -0.26 1.40
CA CYS A 25 1.35 0.56 1.57
C CYS A 25 1.51 1.55 2.72
N GLY A 26 1.99 1.05 3.87
CA GLY A 26 2.12 1.84 5.08
C GLY A 26 1.99 1.00 6.35
N ASP A 27 2.14 1.68 7.48
CA ASP A 27 1.98 1.17 8.82
C ASP A 27 0.56 1.44 9.35
N PHE A 28 0.37 1.28 10.65
CA PHE A 28 -0.90 1.55 11.31
C PHE A 28 -1.35 3.01 11.14
N ASP A 29 -0.47 3.98 11.37
CA ASP A 29 -0.82 5.41 11.32
C ASP A 29 -1.21 5.82 9.91
N ALA A 30 -0.47 5.35 8.90
CA ALA A 30 -0.81 5.57 7.50
C ALA A 30 -2.18 4.99 7.13
N PHE A 31 -2.52 3.80 7.63
CA PHE A 31 -3.83 3.20 7.39
C PHE A 31 -4.95 3.98 8.07
N PHE A 32 -4.77 4.31 9.35
CA PHE A 32 -5.73 5.06 10.15
C PHE A 32 -6.06 6.40 9.48
N ASN A 33 -5.03 7.16 9.10
CA ASN A 33 -5.19 8.44 8.40
C ASN A 33 -5.94 8.29 7.07
N ALA A 34 -5.69 7.23 6.30
CA ALA A 34 -6.37 7.02 5.03
C ALA A 34 -7.84 6.59 5.21
N VAL A 35 -8.15 5.89 6.30
CA VAL A 35 -9.53 5.55 6.67
C VAL A 35 -10.29 6.80 7.09
N GLU A 36 -9.71 7.65 7.93
CA GLU A 36 -10.33 8.91 8.36
C GLU A 36 -10.60 9.85 7.18
N ASN A 37 -9.71 9.87 6.19
CA ASN A 37 -9.86 10.67 4.98
C ASN A 37 -10.71 9.99 3.88
N GLY A 38 -11.24 8.77 4.12
CA GLY A 38 -12.04 8.04 3.15
C GLY A 38 -11.30 7.60 1.88
N SER A 39 -9.96 7.67 1.87
CA SER A 39 -9.10 7.43 0.70
C SER A 39 -8.31 6.12 0.78
N TRP A 40 -8.57 5.27 1.77
CA TRP A 40 -7.82 4.04 2.03
C TRP A 40 -7.68 3.08 0.83
N VAL A 41 -8.65 3.03 -0.09
CA VAL A 41 -8.55 2.19 -1.29
C VAL A 41 -7.45 2.68 -2.25
N SER A 42 -7.46 3.98 -2.56
CA SER A 42 -6.55 4.58 -3.56
C SER A 42 -5.22 5.03 -2.96
N THR A 43 -5.23 5.57 -1.74
CA THR A 43 -4.04 6.12 -1.07
C THR A 43 -3.27 5.04 -0.31
N PHE A 44 -3.95 4.19 0.46
CA PHE A 44 -3.28 3.19 1.28
C PHE A 44 -3.03 1.89 0.52
N PHE A 45 -4.08 1.24 0.02
CA PHE A 45 -3.93 -0.01 -0.74
C PHE A 45 -3.45 0.18 -2.18
N LYS A 46 -3.42 1.43 -2.68
CA LYS A 46 -2.91 1.77 -4.02
C LYS A 46 -3.67 1.05 -5.13
N LEU A 47 -4.95 0.78 -4.90
CA LEU A 47 -5.83 0.15 -5.87
C LEU A 47 -6.45 1.22 -6.76
N GLN A 48 -6.30 1.04 -8.07
CA GLN A 48 -7.03 1.85 -9.06
C GLN A 48 -8.45 1.30 -9.18
N SER A 49 -9.45 2.18 -9.36
CA SER A 49 -10.76 1.71 -9.78
C SER A 49 -10.63 1.09 -11.18
N ARG A 50 -11.33 -0.01 -11.45
CA ARG A 50 -11.30 -0.71 -12.75
C ARG A 50 -11.85 0.14 -13.93
N GLY A 51 -11.99 1.46 -13.78
CA GLY A 51 -12.55 2.37 -14.77
C GLY A 51 -11.54 3.17 -15.60
N SER A 52 -10.23 2.94 -15.47
CA SER A 52 -9.22 3.68 -16.25
C SER A 52 -8.19 2.79 -16.95
N SER A 53 -8.65 1.70 -17.56
CA SER A 53 -7.97 1.14 -18.72
C SER A 53 -8.75 1.56 -19.96
N ARG A 54 -8.42 2.74 -20.52
CA ARG A 54 -8.62 2.90 -21.97
C ARG A 54 -7.45 2.15 -22.60
N GLU A 55 -7.70 0.93 -23.02
CA GLU A 55 -6.89 0.29 -24.05
C GLU A 55 -7.06 1.16 -25.30
N VAL A 56 -6.04 1.95 -25.62
CA VAL A 56 -5.89 2.54 -26.93
C VAL A 56 -4.85 1.68 -27.64
N GLU A 57 -5.32 0.61 -28.25
CA GLU A 57 -4.54 -0.20 -29.19
C GLU A 57 -4.59 0.45 -30.58
N PRO A 58 -3.53 0.30 -31.40
CA PRO A 58 -3.21 1.15 -32.57
C PRO A 58 -4.15 1.06 -33.77
#